data_AF-A0A233SJ84-F1
#
_entry.id   AF-A0A233SJ84-F1
#
_cell.length_a   1.000
_cell.length_b   1.000
_cell.length_c   1.000
_cell.angle_alpha   90.00
_cell.angle_beta   90.00
_cell.angle_gamma   90.00
#
_symmetry.space_group_name_H-M   'P 1'
#
loop_
_entity.id
_entity.type
_entity.pdbx_description
1 polymer ?
#
loop_
_entity_poly.entity_id
_entity_poly.type
_entity_poly.pdbx_seq_one_letter_code
_entity_poly.pdbx_strand_id
1 'polypeptide(L)'
;MWPGEDCRLYAKAWSTCENNSTRDCSWGARPKELQATPDRNFRFFSYNWNNADEVLQVTLRDSAHLSVWDHTEYTSGRNVSFTVWMVKD
;
A
#
# COMPACT_ATOMS: atom_id res chain seq x y z
N MET A 1 -5.32 5.78 5.11
CA MET A 1 -4.10 6.34 5.76
C MET A 1 -4.56 7.18 6.92
N TRP A 2 -3.80 7.27 8.01
CA TRP A 2 -4.17 8.12 9.16
C TRP A 2 -2.92 8.65 9.88
N PRO A 3 -3.00 9.83 10.51
CA PRO A 3 -1.95 10.33 11.39
C PRO A 3 -1.95 9.55 12.72
N GLY A 4 -0.78 9.18 13.20
CA GLY A 4 -0.57 8.68 14.56
C GLY A 4 -0.36 9.82 15.57
N GLU A 5 -0.45 9.49 16.85
CA GLU A 5 -0.21 10.44 17.96
C GLU A 5 1.24 10.93 18.04
N ASP A 6 2.16 10.22 17.37
CA ASP A 6 3.59 10.50 17.27
C ASP A 6 3.94 11.42 16.07
N CYS A 7 2.95 12.09 15.48
CA CYS A 7 3.07 12.91 14.27
C CYS A 7 3.58 12.14 13.04
N ARG A 8 3.57 10.78 13.06
CA ARG A 8 3.89 9.95 11.90
C ARG A 8 2.63 9.62 11.13
N LEU A 9 2.76 9.30 9.85
CA LEU A 9 1.63 8.82 9.06
C LEU A 9 1.69 7.30 8.98
N TYR A 10 0.54 6.66 9.09
CA TYR A 10 0.40 5.22 8.98
C TYR A 10 -0.55 4.86 7.84
N ALA A 11 -0.34 3.69 7.25
CA ALA A 11 -1.36 3.07 6.43
C ALA A 11 -1.46 1.57 6.66
N LYS A 12 -2.57 1.03 6.19
CA LYS A 12 -2.85 -0.38 6.16
C LYS A 12 -3.53 -0.67 4.84
N ALA A 13 -2.97 -1.60 4.08
CA ALA A 13 -3.59 -2.07 2.86
C ALA A 13 -4.73 -3.03 3.19
N TRP A 14 -5.78 -2.95 2.39
CA TRP A 14 -6.96 -3.79 2.46
C TRP A 14 -7.28 -4.24 1.04
N SER A 15 -7.75 -5.47 0.90
CA SER A 15 -8.40 -5.95 -0.32
C SER A 15 -9.68 -6.66 0.07
N THR A 16 -10.56 -6.82 -0.90
CA THR A 16 -11.66 -7.77 -0.78
C THR A 16 -11.11 -9.14 -0.39
N CYS A 17 -11.71 -9.79 0.60
CA CYS A 17 -11.26 -11.08 1.10
C CYS A 17 -11.39 -12.16 0.01
N GLU A 18 -10.39 -13.02 -0.17
CA GLU A 18 -10.37 -14.08 -1.19
C GLU A 18 -11.63 -14.98 -1.15
N ASN A 19 -12.13 -15.26 0.05
CA ASN A 19 -13.31 -16.10 0.27
C ASN A 19 -14.58 -15.33 0.67
N ASN A 20 -14.55 -13.99 0.62
CA ASN A 20 -15.74 -13.19 0.94
C ASN A 20 -15.70 -11.83 0.23
N SER A 21 -16.42 -11.75 -0.89
CA SER A 21 -16.49 -10.55 -1.73
C SER A 21 -17.25 -9.37 -1.12
N THR A 22 -17.91 -9.57 0.03
CA THR A 22 -18.68 -8.53 0.73
C THR A 22 -17.91 -7.86 1.86
N ARG A 23 -16.64 -8.26 2.07
CA ARG A 23 -15.80 -7.74 3.15
C ARG A 23 -14.41 -7.42 2.65
N ASP A 24 -13.85 -6.37 3.23
CA ASP A 24 -12.45 -6.05 3.08
C ASP A 24 -11.63 -6.68 4.22
N CYS A 25 -10.53 -7.31 3.85
CA CYS A 25 -9.54 -7.93 4.71
C CYS A 25 -8.24 -7.11 4.64
N SER A 26 -7.68 -6.79 5.80
CA SER A 26 -6.40 -6.10 5.84
C SER A 26 -5.26 -7.07 5.50
N TRP A 27 -4.29 -6.61 4.71
CA TRP A 27 -3.16 -7.43 4.25
C TRP A 27 -2.20 -7.83 5.38
N GLY A 28 -2.28 -7.21 6.56
CA GLY A 28 -1.45 -7.60 7.68
C GLY A 28 -2.06 -7.22 9.02
N ALA A 29 -1.54 -7.80 10.10
CA ALA A 29 -2.01 -7.47 11.44
C ALA A 29 -1.67 -6.02 11.83
N ARG A 30 -0.49 -5.53 11.43
CA ARG A 30 0.04 -4.23 11.86
C ARG A 30 -0.02 -3.17 10.75
N PRO A 31 -0.39 -1.92 11.09
CA PRO A 31 -0.14 -0.77 10.24
C PRO A 31 1.34 -0.64 9.89
N LYS A 32 1.63 -0.06 8.72
CA LYS A 32 2.99 0.29 8.31
C LYS A 32 3.18 1.79 8.50
N GLU A 33 4.29 2.16 9.14
CA GLU A 33 4.73 3.55 9.21
C GLU A 33 5.15 4.01 7.81
N LEU A 34 4.69 5.19 7.45
CA LEU A 34 5.07 5.84 6.21
C LEU A 34 6.32 6.69 6.43
N GLN A 35 7.43 6.25 5.88
CA GLN A 35 8.64 7.06 5.84
C GLN A 35 8.35 8.33 5.04
N ALA A 36 8.56 9.48 5.68
CA ALA A 36 8.55 10.77 5.00
C ALA A 36 9.78 10.81 4.08
N THR A 37 9.57 10.71 2.78
CA THR A 37 10.62 10.97 1.79
C THR A 37 10.76 12.49 1.63
N PRO A 38 11.98 13.04 1.46
CA PRO A 38 12.22 14.46 1.72
C PRO A 38 11.58 15.44 0.75
N ASP A 39 10.93 15.03 -0.35
CA ASP A 39 10.58 16.02 -1.39
C ASP A 39 9.54 15.61 -2.43
N ARG A 40 8.86 14.47 -2.29
CA ARG A 40 8.03 13.98 -3.39
C ARG A 40 6.71 13.45 -2.86
N ASN A 41 5.64 13.77 -3.58
CA ASN A 41 4.26 13.35 -3.35
C ASN A 41 4.06 11.83 -3.38
N PHE A 42 5.09 11.01 -3.16
CA PHE A 42 5.00 9.57 -3.10
C PHE A 42 5.55 8.99 -1.80
N ARG A 43 5.00 7.86 -1.40
CA ARG A 43 5.37 7.10 -0.21
C ARG A 43 5.50 5.63 -0.57
N PHE A 44 6.50 4.96 -0.02
CA PHE A 44 6.72 3.53 -0.26
C PHE A 44 6.23 2.68 0.91
N PHE A 45 5.71 1.50 0.58
CA PHE A 45 5.45 0.40 1.50
C PHE A 45 6.22 -0.79 1.00
N SER A 46 6.87 -1.50 1.92
CA SER A 46 7.50 -2.78 1.60
C SER A 46 6.90 -3.86 2.50
N TYR A 47 6.48 -4.94 1.87
CA TYR A 47 6.00 -6.15 2.50
C TYR A 47 6.91 -7.29 2.09
N ASN A 48 7.38 -8.05 3.08
CA ASN A 48 8.04 -9.31 2.85
C ASN A 48 7.07 -10.40 3.30
N TRP A 49 6.73 -11.27 2.37
CA TRP A 49 5.89 -12.43 2.54
C TRP A 49 6.77 -13.67 2.49
N ASN A 50 6.30 -14.79 3.04
CA ASN A 50 7.08 -16.04 3.06
C ASN A 50 7.52 -16.51 1.66
N ASN A 51 6.86 -16.06 0.60
CA ASN A 51 7.13 -16.46 -0.78
C ASN A 51 7.22 -15.29 -1.77
N ALA A 52 7.20 -14.04 -1.31
CA ALA A 52 7.21 -12.87 -2.19
C ALA A 52 7.73 -11.60 -1.50
N ASP A 53 8.35 -10.72 -2.28
CA ASP A 53 8.66 -9.35 -1.91
C ASP A 53 7.73 -8.41 -2.65
N GLU A 54 7.10 -7.49 -1.93
CA GLU A 54 6.12 -6.56 -2.47
C GLU A 54 6.49 -5.12 -2.10
N VAL A 55 6.43 -4.24 -3.09
CA VAL A 55 6.63 -2.81 -2.95
C VAL A 55 5.39 -2.09 -3.46
N LEU A 56 4.79 -1.26 -2.61
CA LEU A 56 3.75 -0.31 -3.01
C LEU A 56 4.32 1.09 -3.04
N GLN A 57 4.06 1.85 -4.10
CA GLN A 57 4.32 3.27 -4.17
C GLN A 57 3.00 4.04 -4.27
N VAL A 58 2.62 4.69 -3.18
CA VAL A 58 1.44 5.57 -3.14
C VAL A 58 1.87 6.96 -3.56
N THR A 59 1.25 7.52 -4.61
CA THR A 59 1.52 8.86 -5.13
C THR A 59 0.26 9.71 -5.04
N LEU A 60 0.35 10.88 -4.40
CA LEU A 60 -0.66 11.93 -4.45
C LEU A 60 -0.57 12.64 -5.81
N ARG A 61 -1.65 12.57 -6.59
CA ARG A 61 -1.71 13.16 -7.93
C ARG A 61 -2.19 14.60 -7.85
N ASP A 62 -3.22 14.85 -7.05
CA ASP A 62 -3.75 16.17 -6.73
C ASP A 62 -4.46 16.15 -5.35
N SER A 63 -5.21 17.20 -5.01
CA SER A 63 -5.89 17.31 -3.71
C SER A 63 -6.90 16.20 -3.43
N ALA A 64 -7.51 15.63 -4.47
CA ALA A 64 -8.57 14.64 -4.38
C ALA A 64 -8.18 13.24 -4.90
N HIS A 65 -7.05 13.09 -5.60
CA HIS A 65 -6.69 11.83 -6.24
C HIS A 65 -5.35 11.24 -5.76
N LEU A 66 -5.34 9.92 -5.60
CA LEU A 66 -4.20 9.09 -5.26
C LEU A 66 -3.99 8.02 -6.34
N SER A 67 -2.75 7.54 -6.48
CA SER A 67 -2.45 6.33 -7.24
C SER A 67 -1.53 5.43 -6.44
N VAL A 68 -1.73 4.12 -6.52
CA VAL A 68 -0.90 3.11 -5.87
C VAL A 68 -0.30 2.22 -6.95
N TRP A 69 1.00 2.33 -7.18
CA TRP A 69 1.72 1.34 -7.95
C TRP A 69 2.07 0.16 -7.04
N ASP A 70 1.77 -1.04 -7.48
CA ASP A 70 2.03 -2.30 -6.79
C ASP A 70 3.01 -3.11 -7.64
N HIS A 71 4.04 -3.63 -6.99
CA HIS A 71 4.98 -4.56 -7.58
C HIS A 71 5.28 -5.69 -6.61
N THR A 72 4.98 -6.91 -7.03
CA THR A 72 5.23 -8.13 -6.28
C THR A 72 6.14 -9.07 -7.08
N GLU A 73 7.27 -9.41 -6.49
CA GLU A 73 8.23 -10.41 -6.97
C GLU A 73 8.08 -11.69 -6.13
N TYR A 74 7.66 -12.78 -6.77
CA TYR A 74 7.52 -14.07 -6.10
C TYR A 74 8.81 -14.88 -6.20
N THR A 75 9.12 -15.63 -5.16
CA THR A 75 10.22 -16.62 -5.13
C THR A 75 10.16 -17.67 -6.25
N SER A 76 9.01 -17.87 -6.88
CA SER A 76 8.84 -18.71 -8.07
C SER A 76 9.38 -18.10 -9.36
N GLY A 77 9.86 -16.85 -9.33
CA GLY A 77 10.27 -16.08 -10.52
C GLY A 77 9.12 -15.38 -11.24
N ARG A 78 7.88 -15.48 -10.72
CA ARG A 78 6.73 -14.72 -11.24
C ARG A 78 6.80 -13.28 -10.74
N ASN A 79 6.60 -12.32 -11.65
CA ASN A 79 6.48 -10.91 -11.33
C ASN A 79 5.09 -10.38 -11.69
N VAL A 80 4.48 -9.61 -10.78
CA VAL A 80 3.20 -8.94 -10.99
C VAL A 80 3.39 -7.46 -10.71
N SER A 81 2.92 -6.60 -11.61
CA SER A 81 2.94 -5.16 -11.38
C SER A 81 1.73 -4.48 -11.99
N PHE A 82 1.07 -3.62 -11.22
CA PHE A 82 -0.11 -2.87 -11.66
C PHE A 82 -0.19 -1.51 -10.96
N THR A 83 -1.15 -0.67 -11.38
CA THR A 83 -1.40 0.61 -10.74
C THR A 83 -2.89 0.82 -10.55
N VAL A 84 -3.28 1.17 -9.33
CA VAL A 84 -4.65 1.50 -8.96
C VAL A 84 -4.78 3.01 -8.80
N TRP A 85 -5.88 3.57 -9.26
CA TRP A 85 -6.23 4.98 -9.07
C TRP A 85 -7.36 5.08 -8.06
N MET A 86 -7.27 6.03 -7.13
CA MET A 86 -8.20 6.17 -6.02
C MET A 86 -8.59 7.64 -5.84
N VAL A 87 -9.82 7.88 -5.43
CA VAL A 87 -10.29 9.18 -4.94
C VAL A 87 -10.09 9.21 -3.43
N LYS A 88 -9.59 10.32 -2.87
CA LYS A 88 -9.59 10.58 -1.43
C LYS A 88 -11.02 10.88 -1.00
N ASP A 89 -11.51 10.08 -0.06
CA ASP A 89 -12.64 10.47 0.79
C ASP A 89 -12.22 11.54 1.81
#